data_AF-A0A6F9CK89-F1
#
_entry.id   AF-A0A6F9CK89-F1
#
_cell.length_a   1.000
_cell.length_b   1.000
_cell.length_c   1.000
_cell.angle_alpha   90.00
_cell.angle_beta   90.00
_cell.angle_gamma   90.00
#
_symmetry.space_group_name_H-M   'P 1'
#
loop_
_entity.id
_entity.type
_entity.pdbx_description
1 polymer ?
#
loop_
_entity_poly.entity_id
_entity_poly.type
_entity_poly.pdbx_seq_one_letter_code
_entity_poly.pdbx_strand_id
1 'polypeptide(L)'
;MLDWAEERANLNIQYVFPFPFREMQSLRKQNIVEKKDISVLELLQTCHNETRSMDFLEQPDCKVLFVMDRIDIFQGKLDFKNTPVVTDIEAVIPLDSLLAVKILRHTKTPPTIYTLCHMPFCCWIVAMVYERGFHNDDDYGNEPPQDNKWTDMDQVFMLKLGRLALKLLDNNRSVFYEEELKEYSLPVREKAWWSGLCAELARAIPKDKPVFCFTHLSFLEFMAAHYIFTFRLEERNVLDQSYRVTELFKEHSLVDMYRKAVDRYLSAPVGQYDLFLRFLCDLSMTLNYGLLRGMLFPHNAPPLKGLEDVVRLLTKRKDSAGPERQANLSECLRQLEESED
;
A
#
# COMPACT_ATOMS: atom_id res chain seq x y z
N MET A 1 -16.03 9.16 3.16
CA MET A 1 -16.19 10.37 4.00
C MET A 1 -16.92 11.46 3.25
N LEU A 2 -16.44 11.86 2.07
CA LEU A 2 -17.12 12.86 1.23
C LEU A 2 -18.56 12.45 0.90
N ASP A 3 -18.78 11.21 0.44
CA ASP A 3 -20.14 10.72 0.17
C ASP A 3 -21.06 10.68 1.40
N TRP A 4 -20.51 10.58 2.61
CA TRP A 4 -21.30 10.67 3.84
C TRP A 4 -21.63 12.14 4.15
N ALA A 5 -20.65 13.04 4.05
CA ALA A 5 -20.83 14.47 4.27
C ALA A 5 -21.77 15.13 3.23
N GLU A 6 -21.83 14.57 2.02
CA GLU A 6 -22.74 15.00 0.95
C GLU A 6 -24.06 14.20 0.92
N GLU A 7 -24.33 13.40 1.97
CA GLU A 7 -25.57 12.63 2.13
C GLU A 7 -25.87 11.63 0.98
N ARG A 8 -24.83 11.08 0.36
CA ARG A 8 -24.95 10.08 -0.73
C ARG A 8 -24.86 8.63 -0.25
N ALA A 9 -24.17 8.36 0.85
CA ALA A 9 -23.97 7.00 1.37
C ALA A 9 -23.79 6.96 2.90
N ASN A 10 -24.05 5.78 3.50
CA ASN A 10 -23.85 5.52 4.93
C ASN A 10 -24.65 6.46 5.86
N LEU A 11 -25.87 6.83 5.44
CA LEU A 11 -26.76 7.78 6.15
C LEU A 11 -27.22 7.28 7.53
N ASN A 12 -27.01 6.01 7.83
CA ASN A 12 -27.25 5.42 9.14
C ASN A 12 -26.18 5.80 10.17
N ILE A 13 -25.06 6.40 9.77
CA ILE A 13 -23.98 6.87 10.65
C ILE A 13 -24.18 8.38 10.89
N GLN A 14 -24.27 8.78 12.16
CA GLN A 14 -24.53 10.17 12.55
C GLN A 14 -23.26 11.03 12.55
N TYR A 15 -22.10 10.44 12.88
CA TYR A 15 -20.83 11.16 12.94
C TYR A 15 -19.69 10.33 12.39
N VAL A 16 -18.80 10.98 11.64
CA VAL A 16 -17.56 10.39 11.12
C VAL A 16 -16.39 11.23 11.60
N PHE A 17 -15.48 10.60 12.35
CA PHE A 17 -14.29 11.25 12.89
C PHE A 17 -13.02 10.65 12.29
N PRO A 18 -12.33 11.38 11.40
CA PRO A 18 -11.03 10.95 10.89
C PRO A 18 -9.94 11.15 11.95
N PHE A 19 -9.16 10.10 12.19
CA PHE A 19 -7.98 10.10 13.04
C PHE A 19 -6.73 9.85 12.18
N PRO A 20 -6.08 10.91 11.68
CA PRO A 20 -4.82 10.78 10.98
C PRO A 20 -3.73 10.33 11.94
N PHE A 21 -3.10 9.18 11.69
CA PHE A 21 -2.05 8.67 12.57
C PHE A 21 -0.79 9.54 12.62
N ARG A 22 -0.66 10.49 11.68
CA ARG A 22 0.39 11.50 11.71
C ARG A 22 0.22 12.44 12.91
N GLU A 23 -1.01 12.83 13.20
CA GLU A 23 -1.36 13.66 14.35
C GLU A 23 -1.25 12.85 15.64
N MET A 24 -1.70 11.58 15.61
CA MET A 24 -1.55 10.64 16.73
C MET A 24 -0.08 10.46 17.13
N GLN A 25 0.83 10.35 16.14
CA GLN A 25 2.26 10.22 16.39
C GLN A 25 2.82 11.49 17.04
N SER A 26 2.32 12.68 16.67
CA SER A 26 2.71 13.94 17.31
C SER A 26 2.22 14.00 18.76
N LEU A 27 0.94 13.67 18.99
CA LEU A 27 0.33 13.63 20.32
C LEU A 27 1.03 12.61 21.22
N ARG A 28 1.38 11.44 20.68
CA ARG A 28 2.16 10.43 21.39
C ARG A 28 3.50 10.96 21.86
N LYS A 29 4.26 11.62 20.98
CA LYS A 29 5.56 12.22 21.33
C LYS A 29 5.40 13.22 22.48
N GLN A 30 4.35 14.04 22.43
CA GLN A 30 4.03 14.99 23.49
C GLN A 30 3.66 14.28 24.80
N ASN A 31 2.72 13.33 24.78
CA ASN A 31 2.27 12.59 25.95
C ASN A 31 3.40 11.80 26.63
N ILE A 32 4.38 11.29 25.88
CA ILE A 32 5.58 10.65 26.43
C ILE A 32 6.43 11.66 27.20
N VAL A 33 6.64 12.86 26.65
CA VAL A 33 7.43 13.93 27.29
C VAL A 33 6.71 14.44 28.55
N GLU A 34 5.40 14.64 28.46
CA GLU A 34 4.56 15.14 29.56
C GLU A 34 4.19 14.06 30.58
N LYS A 35 4.51 12.78 30.32
CA LYS A 35 4.07 11.60 31.09
C LYS A 35 2.57 11.63 31.34
N LYS A 36 1.82 11.93 30.29
CA LYS A 36 0.39 12.16 30.32
C LYS A 36 -0.35 11.01 29.64
N ASP A 37 -1.24 10.37 30.41
CA ASP A 37 -2.23 9.45 29.88
C ASP A 37 -3.44 10.21 29.35
N ILE A 38 -4.25 9.58 28.50
CA ILE A 38 -5.34 10.24 27.79
C ILE A 38 -6.60 9.35 27.74
N SER A 39 -7.79 9.95 27.82
CA SER A 39 -9.06 9.24 27.66
C SER A 39 -9.55 9.23 26.20
N VAL A 40 -10.58 8.43 25.89
CA VAL A 40 -11.22 8.47 24.56
C VAL A 40 -11.81 9.84 24.29
N LEU A 41 -12.49 10.42 25.30
CA LEU A 41 -13.11 11.72 25.22
C LEU A 41 -12.07 12.82 24.99
N GLU A 42 -10.99 12.81 25.76
CA GLU A 42 -9.92 13.81 25.60
C GLU A 42 -9.21 13.67 24.24
N LEU A 43 -8.96 12.44 23.77
CA LEU A 43 -8.40 12.20 22.45
C LEU A 43 -9.30 12.78 21.34
N LEU A 44 -10.60 12.48 21.41
CA LEU A 44 -11.60 12.97 20.47
C LEU A 44 -11.65 14.51 20.47
N GLN A 45 -11.68 15.12 21.65
CA GLN A 45 -11.71 16.57 21.84
C GLN A 45 -10.39 17.26 21.52
N THR A 46 -9.29 16.53 21.44
CA THR A 46 -7.97 17.03 21.03
C THR A 46 -7.86 17.07 19.50
N CYS A 47 -8.35 16.03 18.82
CA CYS A 47 -8.34 15.95 17.35
C CYS A 47 -9.51 16.69 16.69
N HIS A 48 -10.64 16.79 17.39
CA HIS A 48 -11.88 17.39 16.90
C HIS A 48 -12.44 18.31 17.98
N ASN A 49 -11.93 19.53 18.06
CA ASN A 49 -12.30 20.50 19.09
C ASN A 49 -13.81 20.80 19.14
N GLU A 50 -14.51 20.64 18.01
CA GLU A 50 -15.95 20.83 17.86
C GLU A 50 -16.76 19.86 18.74
N THR A 51 -16.17 18.72 19.11
CA THR A 51 -16.83 17.72 19.98
C THR A 51 -16.92 18.14 21.44
N ARG A 52 -16.19 19.19 21.86
CA ARG A 52 -16.25 19.72 23.24
C ARG A 52 -17.59 20.37 23.57
N SER A 53 -18.31 20.81 22.54
CA SER A 53 -19.59 21.52 22.66
C SER A 53 -20.79 20.65 22.30
N MET A 54 -20.60 19.34 22.14
CA MET A 54 -21.67 18.45 21.68
C MET A 54 -21.98 17.35 22.70
N ASP A 55 -23.25 17.23 23.05
CA ASP A 55 -23.76 16.19 23.96
C ASP A 55 -24.07 14.86 23.23
N PHE A 56 -23.55 14.66 22.01
CA PHE A 56 -23.94 13.53 21.15
C PHE A 56 -23.51 12.17 21.72
N LEU A 57 -22.47 12.14 22.56
CA LEU A 57 -22.03 10.93 23.25
C LEU A 57 -23.05 10.44 24.29
N GLU A 58 -23.98 11.31 24.70
CA GLU A 58 -25.06 11.00 25.65
C GLU A 58 -26.33 10.51 24.96
N GLN A 59 -26.40 10.58 23.62
CA GLN A 59 -27.58 10.16 22.86
C GLN A 59 -27.64 8.62 22.76
N PRO A 60 -28.75 7.99 23.19
CA PRO A 60 -28.97 6.57 22.93
C PRO A 60 -28.94 6.30 21.42
N ASP A 61 -28.30 5.19 21.02
CA ASP A 61 -28.23 4.72 19.63
C ASP A 61 -27.43 5.60 18.64
N CYS A 62 -26.57 6.49 19.14
CA CYS A 62 -25.65 7.27 18.29
C CYS A 62 -24.61 6.37 17.62
N LYS A 63 -24.67 6.22 16.29
CA LYS A 63 -23.71 5.47 15.47
C LYS A 63 -22.62 6.40 14.98
N VAL A 64 -21.41 6.14 15.47
CA VAL A 64 -20.21 6.90 15.15
C VAL A 64 -19.21 6.01 14.41
N LEU A 65 -18.59 6.55 13.35
CA LEU A 65 -17.50 5.90 12.62
C LEU A 65 -16.18 6.63 12.91
N PHE A 66 -15.17 5.89 13.33
CA PHE A 66 -13.81 6.39 13.45
C PHE A 66 -12.98 5.90 12.27
N VAL A 67 -12.38 6.82 11.51
CA VAL A 67 -11.56 6.49 10.34
C VAL A 67 -10.09 6.60 10.73
N MET A 68 -9.42 5.47 10.86
CA MET A 68 -8.00 5.39 11.21
C MET A 68 -7.12 5.47 9.96
N ASP A 69 -6.64 6.67 9.64
CA ASP A 69 -5.85 6.88 8.42
C ASP A 69 -4.35 6.75 8.69
N ARG A 70 -3.63 6.05 7.79
CA ARG A 70 -2.18 5.81 7.85
C ARG A 70 -1.67 5.11 9.11
N ILE A 71 -2.38 4.10 9.62
CA ILE A 71 -1.96 3.34 10.83
C ILE A 71 -0.52 2.80 10.77
N ASP A 72 -0.01 2.52 9.56
CA ASP A 72 1.35 2.06 9.26
C ASP A 72 2.45 2.99 9.79
N ILE A 73 2.18 4.29 9.92
CA ILE A 73 3.18 5.27 10.38
C ILE A 73 3.25 5.37 11.92
N PHE A 74 2.41 4.62 12.63
CA PHE A 74 2.43 4.60 14.09
C PHE A 74 3.65 3.86 14.61
N GLN A 75 4.47 4.54 15.41
CA GLN A 75 5.72 3.95 15.94
C GLN A 75 5.55 3.40 17.37
N GLY A 76 4.33 3.39 17.90
CA GLY A 76 4.03 2.87 19.25
C GLY A 76 3.83 1.35 19.27
N LYS A 77 4.12 0.74 20.42
CA LYS A 77 3.93 -0.71 20.59
C LYS A 77 2.48 -0.97 20.99
N LEU A 78 1.67 -1.38 20.01
CA LEU A 78 0.28 -1.77 20.23
C LEU A 78 0.21 -3.18 20.81
N ASP A 79 0.09 -3.30 22.13
CA ASP A 79 0.00 -4.60 22.83
C ASP A 79 -1.44 -5.12 22.86
N PHE A 80 -1.91 -5.68 21.75
CA PHE A 80 -3.27 -6.22 21.64
C PHE A 80 -3.58 -7.37 22.61
N LYS A 81 -2.55 -8.04 23.15
CA LYS A 81 -2.73 -9.23 24.00
C LYS A 81 -3.01 -8.84 25.44
N ASN A 82 -2.27 -7.85 25.96
CA ASN A 82 -2.34 -7.46 27.37
C ASN A 82 -3.17 -6.20 27.61
N THR A 83 -3.58 -5.50 26.56
CA THR A 83 -4.39 -4.28 26.71
C THR A 83 -5.81 -4.61 27.20
N PRO A 84 -6.27 -4.03 28.33
CA PRO A 84 -7.60 -4.29 28.87
C PRO A 84 -8.71 -3.66 28.02
N VAL A 85 -9.87 -4.30 27.99
CA VAL A 85 -11.04 -3.74 27.31
C VAL A 85 -11.59 -2.56 28.13
N VAL A 86 -11.54 -1.36 27.58
CA VAL A 86 -12.08 -0.16 28.21
C VAL A 86 -13.49 0.12 27.70
N THR A 87 -14.48 0.21 28.60
CA THR A 87 -15.89 0.48 28.26
C THR A 87 -16.32 1.91 28.59
N ASP A 88 -15.56 2.60 29.42
CA ASP A 88 -15.78 3.98 29.82
C ASP A 88 -14.94 4.93 28.95
N ILE A 89 -15.58 5.94 28.36
CA ILE A 89 -14.92 6.91 27.46
C ILE A 89 -14.05 7.92 28.23
N GLU A 90 -14.28 8.10 29.53
CA GLU A 90 -13.53 9.01 30.39
C GLU A 90 -12.34 8.33 31.06
N ALA A 91 -12.25 7.00 30.98
CA ALA A 91 -11.13 6.24 31.52
C ALA A 91 -9.80 6.65 30.87
N VAL A 92 -8.88 7.15 31.69
CA VAL A 92 -7.56 7.63 31.30
C VAL A 92 -6.58 6.45 31.23
N ILE A 93 -6.00 6.21 30.06
CA ILE A 93 -5.02 5.14 29.83
C ILE A 93 -3.90 5.62 28.89
N PRO A 94 -2.77 4.90 28.80
CA PRO A 94 -1.73 5.23 27.82
C PRO A 94 -2.29 5.24 26.39
N LEU A 95 -1.88 6.22 25.57
CA LEU A 95 -2.37 6.38 24.19
C LEU A 95 -2.16 5.11 23.34
N ASP A 96 -1.01 4.45 23.49
CA ASP A 96 -0.70 3.20 22.78
C ASP A 96 -1.70 2.08 23.15
N SER A 97 -2.10 2.00 24.43
CA SER A 97 -3.13 1.07 24.90
C SER A 97 -4.52 1.46 24.38
N LEU A 98 -4.87 2.75 24.39
CA LEU A 98 -6.15 3.24 23.88
C LEU A 98 -6.37 2.89 22.40
N LEU A 99 -5.33 3.10 21.59
CA LEU A 99 -5.35 2.75 20.16
C LEU A 99 -5.44 1.23 19.98
N ALA A 100 -4.71 0.45 20.79
CA ALA A 100 -4.77 -1.01 20.74
C ALA A 100 -6.18 -1.55 21.05
N VAL A 101 -6.90 -1.01 22.05
CA VAL A 101 -8.30 -1.39 22.34
C VAL A 101 -9.21 -1.15 21.13
N LYS A 102 -9.09 0.02 20.50
CA LYS A 102 -9.96 0.41 19.37
C LYS A 102 -9.72 -0.48 18.15
N ILE A 103 -8.46 -0.70 17.80
CA ILE A 103 -8.07 -1.56 16.68
C ILE A 103 -8.51 -3.01 16.95
N LEU A 104 -8.26 -3.55 18.15
CA LEU A 104 -8.67 -4.91 18.54
C LEU A 104 -10.19 -5.11 18.46
N ARG A 105 -10.97 -4.10 18.87
CA ARG A 105 -12.44 -4.15 18.74
C ARG A 105 -12.89 -4.20 17.29
N HIS A 106 -12.22 -3.49 16.38
CA HIS A 106 -12.57 -3.49 14.96
C HIS A 106 -12.10 -4.76 14.22
N THR A 107 -10.92 -5.28 14.53
CA THR A 107 -10.37 -6.49 13.87
C THR A 107 -11.12 -7.77 14.25
N LYS A 108 -11.80 -7.81 15.41
CA LYS A 108 -12.65 -8.95 15.82
C LYS A 108 -14.03 -9.00 15.14
N THR A 109 -14.37 -8.05 14.28
CA THR A 109 -15.75 -7.88 13.76
C THR A 109 -15.99 -8.52 12.38
N PRO A 110 -14.97 -8.63 11.49
CA PRO A 110 -15.08 -9.54 10.34
C PRO A 110 -13.83 -10.44 10.16
N PRO A 111 -14.01 -11.77 9.96
CA PRO A 111 -12.94 -12.70 9.54
C PRO A 111 -12.21 -12.25 8.27
N THR A 112 -12.91 -11.49 7.42
CA THR A 112 -12.39 -10.90 6.19
C THR A 112 -11.21 -9.96 6.44
N ILE A 113 -11.18 -9.17 7.52
CA ILE A 113 -10.06 -8.23 7.79
C ILE A 113 -8.78 -8.98 8.17
N TYR A 114 -8.90 -10.08 8.92
CA TYR A 114 -7.75 -10.92 9.30
C TYR A 114 -7.13 -11.61 8.07
N THR A 115 -7.95 -12.17 7.18
CA THR A 115 -7.49 -12.77 5.92
C THR A 115 -6.99 -11.72 4.92
N LEU A 116 -7.67 -10.57 4.85
CA LEU A 116 -7.25 -9.43 4.05
C LEU A 116 -5.87 -8.96 4.52
N CYS A 117 -5.58 -8.79 5.80
CA CYS A 117 -4.26 -8.31 6.28
C CYS A 117 -3.04 -9.14 5.84
N HIS A 118 -3.20 -10.38 5.34
CA HIS A 118 -2.08 -11.19 4.88
C HIS A 118 -1.66 -10.94 3.43
N MET A 119 -2.55 -10.50 2.53
CA MET A 119 -2.22 -9.96 1.18
C MET A 119 -3.39 -9.12 0.61
N PRO A 120 -3.86 -8.06 1.33
CA PRO A 120 -5.16 -7.43 1.05
C PRO A 120 -5.17 -6.74 -0.29
N PHE A 121 -4.00 -6.24 -0.62
CA PHE A 121 -3.74 -5.39 -1.74
C PHE A 121 -3.57 -6.20 -3.04
N CYS A 122 -2.93 -7.38 -3.00
CA CYS A 122 -2.89 -8.29 -4.13
C CYS A 122 -4.27 -8.92 -4.40
N CYS A 123 -5.01 -9.34 -3.36
CA CYS A 123 -6.38 -9.81 -3.51
C CYS A 123 -7.32 -8.71 -4.03
N TRP A 124 -7.16 -7.46 -3.59
CA TRP A 124 -7.94 -6.32 -4.08
C TRP A 124 -7.57 -5.92 -5.52
N ILE A 125 -6.28 -5.91 -5.89
CA ILE A 125 -5.89 -5.69 -7.29
C ILE A 125 -6.47 -6.78 -8.18
N VAL A 126 -6.28 -8.05 -7.81
CA VAL A 126 -6.82 -9.19 -8.55
C VAL A 126 -8.33 -9.03 -8.64
N ALA A 127 -9.05 -8.86 -7.54
CA ALA A 127 -10.51 -8.72 -7.54
C ALA A 127 -11.00 -7.51 -8.35
N MET A 128 -10.37 -6.33 -8.25
CA MET A 128 -10.81 -5.12 -8.96
C MET A 128 -10.49 -5.16 -10.46
N VAL A 129 -9.32 -5.69 -10.82
CA VAL A 129 -8.93 -5.88 -12.23
C VAL A 129 -9.80 -6.98 -12.86
N TYR A 130 -10.14 -8.03 -12.10
CA TYR A 130 -11.08 -9.07 -12.52
C TYR A 130 -12.50 -8.48 -12.64
N GLU A 131 -13.12 -8.00 -11.57
CA GLU A 131 -14.49 -7.45 -11.55
C GLU A 131 -14.75 -6.47 -12.69
N ARG A 132 -13.79 -5.60 -13.05
CA ARG A 132 -13.99 -4.56 -14.07
C ARG A 132 -13.52 -4.92 -15.47
N GLY A 133 -12.53 -5.80 -15.62
CA GLY A 133 -12.21 -6.42 -16.92
C GLY A 133 -13.34 -7.33 -17.42
N PHE A 134 -14.21 -7.78 -16.51
CA PHE A 134 -15.29 -8.74 -16.80
C PHE A 134 -16.71 -8.20 -16.56
N HIS A 135 -16.88 -6.93 -16.14
CA HIS A 135 -18.19 -6.31 -15.83
C HIS A 135 -19.17 -6.28 -17.03
N ASN A 136 -18.66 -6.32 -18.28
CA ASN A 136 -19.50 -6.32 -19.48
C ASN A 136 -19.94 -7.72 -19.93
N ASP A 137 -19.68 -8.77 -19.12
CA ASP A 137 -20.18 -10.12 -19.38
C ASP A 137 -21.45 -10.34 -18.56
N ASP A 138 -22.59 -10.45 -19.24
CA ASP A 138 -23.93 -10.53 -18.63
C ASP A 138 -24.14 -11.78 -17.74
N ASP A 139 -23.15 -12.68 -17.66
CA ASP A 139 -23.19 -13.95 -16.94
C ASP A 139 -22.21 -14.03 -15.75
N TYR A 140 -21.71 -12.88 -15.29
CA TYR A 140 -20.79 -12.79 -14.15
C TYR A 140 -21.44 -13.33 -12.87
N GLY A 141 -21.16 -14.60 -12.56
CA GLY A 141 -21.67 -15.33 -11.40
C GLY A 141 -22.07 -16.78 -11.70
N ASN A 142 -22.49 -17.10 -12.93
CA ASN A 142 -22.83 -18.48 -13.33
C ASN A 142 -21.71 -19.15 -14.13
N GLU A 143 -21.01 -18.39 -14.98
CA GLU A 143 -19.81 -18.83 -15.70
C GLU A 143 -18.64 -17.88 -15.38
N PRO A 144 -17.70 -18.25 -14.48
CA PRO A 144 -16.52 -17.43 -14.26
C PRO A 144 -15.73 -17.29 -15.57
N PRO A 145 -15.21 -16.10 -15.90
CA PRO A 145 -14.44 -15.89 -17.11
C PRO A 145 -13.26 -16.85 -17.15
N GLN A 146 -13.10 -17.58 -18.26
CA GLN A 146 -11.89 -18.37 -18.46
C GLN A 146 -10.68 -17.43 -18.52
N ASP A 147 -9.52 -17.89 -18.01
CA ASP A 147 -8.23 -17.17 -17.82
C ASP A 147 -7.68 -16.39 -19.04
N ASN A 148 -8.37 -16.39 -20.19
CA ASN A 148 -7.89 -15.94 -21.49
C ASN A 148 -8.30 -14.51 -21.90
N LYS A 149 -8.72 -13.62 -20.96
CA LYS A 149 -9.09 -12.22 -21.33
C LYS A 149 -8.02 -11.16 -21.11
N TRP A 150 -6.91 -11.48 -20.43
CA TRP A 150 -5.77 -10.55 -20.40
C TRP A 150 -5.09 -10.53 -21.77
N THR A 151 -4.95 -9.34 -22.33
CA THR A 151 -4.30 -9.15 -23.62
C THR A 151 -2.87 -8.62 -23.43
N ASP A 152 -2.04 -8.77 -24.46
CA ASP A 152 -0.71 -8.15 -24.50
C ASP A 152 -0.80 -6.62 -24.31
N MET A 153 -1.91 -6.00 -24.72
CA MET A 153 -2.15 -4.57 -24.53
C MET A 153 -2.35 -4.20 -23.05
N ASP A 154 -2.98 -5.06 -22.25
CA ASP A 154 -3.17 -4.86 -20.82
C ASP A 154 -1.83 -4.99 -20.07
N GLN A 155 -1.00 -5.97 -20.46
CA GLN A 155 0.36 -6.12 -19.94
C GLN A 155 1.21 -4.88 -20.25
N VAL A 156 1.16 -4.38 -21.49
CA VAL A 156 1.86 -3.16 -21.91
C VAL A 156 1.34 -1.93 -21.14
N PHE A 157 0.04 -1.84 -20.88
CA PHE A 157 -0.54 -0.78 -20.07
C PHE A 157 -0.02 -0.82 -18.63
N MET A 158 -0.04 -1.99 -17.99
CA MET A 158 0.47 -2.17 -16.61
C MET A 158 1.96 -1.85 -16.51
N LEU A 159 2.75 -2.23 -17.52
CA LEU A 159 4.18 -1.87 -17.60
C LEU A 159 4.39 -0.36 -17.68
N LYS A 160 3.65 0.35 -18.54
CA LYS A 160 3.73 1.82 -18.66
C LYS A 160 3.32 2.51 -17.36
N LEU A 161 2.26 2.01 -16.71
CA LEU A 161 1.79 2.52 -15.43
C LEU A 161 2.82 2.31 -14.32
N GLY A 162 3.45 1.14 -14.28
CA GLY A 162 4.55 0.85 -13.36
C GLY A 162 5.80 1.68 -13.60
N ARG A 163 6.10 2.04 -14.85
CA ARG A 163 7.17 3.00 -15.18
C ARG A 163 6.90 4.39 -14.62
N LEU A 164 5.67 4.89 -14.76
CA LEU A 164 5.24 6.14 -14.12
C LEU A 164 5.33 6.03 -12.59
N ALA A 165 4.89 4.91 -12.02
CA ALA A 165 4.96 4.67 -10.58
C ALA A 165 6.39 4.71 -10.06
N LEU A 166 7.35 4.09 -10.76
CA LEU A 166 8.76 4.15 -10.42
C LEU A 166 9.30 5.58 -10.46
N LYS A 167 8.98 6.36 -11.51
CA LYS A 167 9.39 7.79 -11.59
C LYS A 167 8.85 8.59 -10.40
N LEU A 168 7.61 8.36 -10.00
CA LEU A 168 7.01 9.06 -8.88
C LEU A 168 7.64 8.66 -7.55
N LEU A 169 7.82 7.37 -7.32
CA LEU A 169 8.49 6.83 -6.14
C LEU A 169 9.94 7.34 -6.02
N ASP A 170 10.66 7.39 -7.13
CA ASP A 170 12.04 7.88 -7.23
C ASP A 170 12.19 9.37 -6.88
N ASN A 171 11.18 10.16 -7.21
CA ASN A 171 11.13 11.58 -6.91
C ASN A 171 10.38 11.88 -5.60
N ASN A 172 10.01 10.85 -4.83
CA ASN A 172 9.20 10.97 -3.62
C ASN A 172 7.91 11.78 -3.84
N ARG A 173 7.23 11.54 -4.97
CA ARG A 173 5.98 12.18 -5.38
C ARG A 173 4.84 11.17 -5.31
N SER A 174 3.68 11.62 -4.86
CA SER A 174 2.43 10.84 -4.86
C SER A 174 1.41 11.30 -5.91
N VAL A 175 1.71 12.39 -6.62
CA VAL A 175 0.82 13.02 -7.60
C VAL A 175 1.52 13.24 -8.94
N PHE A 176 0.76 13.14 -10.02
CA PHE A 176 1.20 13.32 -11.40
C PHE A 176 0.18 14.10 -12.22
N TYR A 177 0.63 14.57 -13.39
CA TYR A 177 -0.17 15.43 -14.26
C TYR A 177 -0.46 14.77 -15.61
N GLU A 178 -1.40 15.35 -16.35
CA GLU A 178 -1.77 14.89 -17.70
C GLU A 178 -0.57 14.84 -18.66
N GLU A 179 0.40 15.74 -18.52
CA GLU A 179 1.62 15.73 -19.33
C GLU A 179 2.45 14.46 -19.13
N GLU A 180 2.54 13.96 -17.90
CA GLU A 180 3.25 12.72 -17.58
C GLU A 180 2.50 11.51 -18.13
N LEU A 181 1.15 11.55 -18.15
CA LEU A 181 0.37 10.51 -18.82
C LEU A 181 0.66 10.45 -20.33
N LYS A 182 0.74 11.62 -20.98
CA LYS A 182 1.10 11.71 -22.40
C LYS A 182 2.54 11.25 -22.66
N GLU A 183 3.48 11.60 -21.78
CA GLU A 183 4.89 11.17 -21.87
C GLU A 183 5.02 9.63 -21.91
N TYR A 184 4.19 8.92 -21.12
CA TYR A 184 4.18 7.46 -21.07
C TYR A 184 3.19 6.79 -22.02
N SER A 185 2.51 7.56 -22.88
CA SER A 185 1.44 7.08 -23.76
C SER A 185 0.36 6.30 -22.98
N LEU A 186 -0.01 6.83 -21.82
CA LEU A 186 -1.13 6.37 -20.99
C LEU A 186 -2.40 7.18 -21.34
N PRO A 187 -3.57 6.53 -21.43
CA PRO A 187 -4.81 7.18 -21.83
C PRO A 187 -5.26 8.19 -20.77
N VAL A 188 -5.58 9.42 -21.17
CA VAL A 188 -5.92 10.49 -20.21
C VAL A 188 -7.33 10.35 -19.62
N ARG A 189 -8.34 9.94 -20.42
CA ARG A 189 -9.76 10.09 -20.06
C ARG A 189 -10.75 9.05 -20.61
N GLU A 190 -10.30 7.92 -21.17
CA GLU A 190 -11.23 6.86 -21.56
C GLU A 190 -11.75 6.08 -20.34
N LYS A 191 -13.08 5.89 -20.30
CA LYS A 191 -13.91 5.71 -19.09
C LYS A 191 -13.80 4.36 -18.35
N ALA A 192 -13.17 3.34 -18.91
CA ALA A 192 -13.14 1.99 -18.31
C ALA A 192 -11.81 1.63 -17.62
N TRP A 193 -10.71 2.33 -17.92
CA TRP A 193 -9.35 1.86 -17.60
C TRP A 193 -8.72 2.45 -16.33
N TRP A 194 -9.42 3.38 -15.65
CA TRP A 194 -8.89 4.11 -14.50
C TRP A 194 -9.56 3.81 -13.16
N SER A 195 -10.75 3.22 -13.15
CA SER A 195 -11.75 3.52 -12.11
C SER A 195 -11.43 3.05 -10.68
N GLY A 196 -10.29 2.38 -10.46
CA GLY A 196 -9.83 1.99 -9.14
C GLY A 196 -8.32 2.11 -8.92
N LEU A 197 -7.51 2.31 -9.96
CA LEU A 197 -6.05 2.32 -9.83
C LEU A 197 -5.52 3.72 -9.49
N CYS A 198 -6.11 4.76 -10.08
CA CYS A 198 -5.78 6.15 -9.82
C CYS A 198 -7.05 7.00 -9.72
N ALA A 199 -6.95 8.10 -8.98
CA ALA A 199 -8.01 9.08 -8.80
C ALA A 199 -7.59 10.44 -9.36
N GLU A 200 -8.55 11.16 -9.97
CA GLU A 200 -8.41 12.59 -10.23
C GLU A 200 -8.66 13.34 -8.92
N LEU A 201 -7.70 14.15 -8.49
CA LEU A 201 -7.80 15.02 -7.34
C LEU A 201 -8.51 16.32 -7.74
N ALA A 202 -9.35 16.85 -6.84
CA ALA A 202 -10.04 18.11 -7.06
C ALA A 202 -9.04 19.23 -7.41
N ARG A 203 -9.41 20.07 -8.39
CA ARG A 203 -8.54 21.11 -8.97
C ARG A 203 -7.90 21.96 -7.88
N ALA A 204 -6.61 21.78 -7.66
CA ALA A 204 -5.85 22.59 -6.72
C ALA A 204 -5.64 23.99 -7.30
N ILE A 205 -6.20 25.00 -6.63
CA ILE A 205 -5.92 26.40 -6.95
C ILE A 205 -4.50 26.69 -6.44
N PRO A 206 -3.53 27.13 -7.26
CA PRO A 206 -3.66 27.66 -8.62
C PRO A 206 -2.91 26.82 -9.66
N LYS A 207 -3.64 26.02 -10.46
CA LYS A 207 -3.34 25.65 -11.85
C LYS A 207 -4.56 24.89 -12.40
N ASP A 208 -5.16 25.36 -13.49
CA ASP A 208 -6.35 24.77 -14.17
C ASP A 208 -6.12 23.36 -14.78
N LYS A 209 -5.15 22.59 -14.29
CA LYS A 209 -4.79 21.29 -14.84
C LYS A 209 -5.25 20.16 -13.93
N PRO A 210 -5.80 19.07 -14.50
CA PRO A 210 -6.17 17.90 -13.71
C PRO A 210 -4.91 17.32 -13.05
N VAL A 211 -5.03 17.00 -11.77
CA VAL A 211 -3.99 16.36 -10.96
C VAL A 211 -4.49 14.97 -10.65
N PHE A 212 -3.61 13.98 -10.77
CA PHE A 212 -3.94 12.58 -10.54
C PHE A 212 -3.05 12.01 -9.44
N CYS A 213 -3.54 10.99 -8.75
CA CYS A 213 -2.73 10.18 -7.84
C CYS A 213 -3.13 8.71 -7.95
N PHE A 214 -2.25 7.80 -7.52
CA PHE A 214 -2.67 6.43 -7.27
C PHE A 214 -3.68 6.39 -6.13
N THR A 215 -4.64 5.46 -6.19
CA THR A 215 -5.69 5.32 -5.17
C THR A 215 -5.10 5.04 -3.78
N HIS A 216 -3.95 4.36 -3.73
CA HIS A 216 -3.23 4.09 -2.49
C HIS A 216 -1.71 4.08 -2.72
N LEU A 217 -0.93 4.48 -1.70
CA LEU A 217 0.54 4.51 -1.79
C LEU A 217 1.14 3.10 -1.98
N SER A 218 0.54 2.07 -1.39
CA SER A 218 0.97 0.69 -1.65
C SER A 218 0.83 0.30 -3.13
N PHE A 219 -0.14 0.89 -3.85
CA PHE A 219 -0.30 0.64 -5.29
C PHE A 219 0.78 1.32 -6.10
N LEU A 220 1.19 2.52 -5.72
CA LEU A 220 2.37 3.15 -6.30
C LEU A 220 3.60 2.25 -6.13
N GLU A 221 3.88 1.78 -4.91
CA GLU A 221 5.07 0.97 -4.62
C GLU A 221 5.02 -0.41 -5.27
N PHE A 222 3.86 -1.05 -5.29
CA PHE A 222 3.66 -2.31 -6.01
C PHE A 222 3.86 -2.15 -7.51
N MET A 223 3.29 -1.12 -8.13
CA MET A 223 3.45 -0.92 -9.57
C MET A 223 4.89 -0.61 -9.95
N ALA A 224 5.63 0.10 -9.09
CA ALA A 224 7.07 0.28 -9.25
C ALA A 224 7.84 -1.05 -9.13
N ALA A 225 7.49 -1.91 -8.15
CA ALA A 225 8.09 -3.23 -7.98
C ALA A 225 7.78 -4.15 -9.16
N HIS A 226 6.52 -4.20 -9.61
CA HIS A 226 6.08 -4.90 -10.80
C HIS A 226 6.86 -4.47 -12.03
N TYR A 227 7.03 -3.17 -12.25
CA TYR A 227 7.79 -2.68 -13.41
C TYR A 227 9.24 -3.14 -13.40
N ILE A 228 9.96 -2.98 -12.28
CA ILE A 228 11.35 -3.43 -12.15
C ILE A 228 11.46 -4.94 -12.32
N PHE A 229 10.55 -5.68 -11.68
CA PHE A 229 10.51 -7.11 -11.78
C PHE A 229 10.27 -7.52 -13.23
N THR A 230 9.20 -7.09 -13.89
CA THR A 230 8.89 -7.50 -15.28
C THR A 230 9.98 -7.09 -16.27
N PHE A 231 10.59 -5.91 -16.14
CA PHE A 231 11.63 -5.45 -17.06
C PHE A 231 12.92 -6.29 -16.99
N ARG A 232 13.12 -7.07 -15.90
CA ARG A 232 14.18 -8.09 -15.83
C ARG A 232 14.08 -9.11 -16.96
N LEU A 233 12.86 -9.36 -17.46
CA LEU A 233 12.58 -10.31 -18.54
C LEU A 233 13.03 -9.77 -19.91
N GLU A 234 13.25 -8.46 -20.02
CA GLU A 234 13.83 -7.82 -21.22
C GLU A 234 15.37 -7.71 -21.15
N GLU A 235 16.01 -8.41 -20.20
CA GLU A 235 17.47 -8.42 -19.95
C GLU A 235 18.09 -7.04 -19.67
N ARG A 236 17.30 -6.06 -19.22
CA ARG A 236 17.75 -4.70 -18.91
C ARG A 236 17.46 -4.38 -17.45
N ASN A 237 18.43 -3.78 -16.76
CA ASN A 237 18.22 -3.27 -15.40
C ASN A 237 17.84 -1.78 -15.43
N VAL A 238 16.57 -1.45 -15.17
CA VAL A 238 16.10 -0.05 -15.18
C VAL A 238 16.66 0.78 -14.03
N LEU A 239 17.20 0.12 -12.99
CA LEU A 239 17.83 0.79 -11.86
C LEU A 239 19.28 1.24 -12.16
N ASP A 240 19.80 0.92 -13.35
CA ASP A 240 21.12 1.40 -13.77
C ASP A 240 21.01 2.77 -14.46
N GLN A 241 21.59 3.80 -13.84
CA GLN A 241 21.67 5.15 -14.41
C GLN A 241 22.88 5.33 -15.36
N SER A 242 23.65 4.27 -15.62
CA SER A 242 24.76 4.33 -16.58
C SER A 242 24.30 4.12 -18.02
N TYR A 243 23.64 5.13 -18.58
CA TYR A 243 23.57 5.29 -20.05
C TYR A 243 24.94 5.73 -20.57
N ARG A 244 25.89 4.80 -20.57
CA ARG A 244 27.10 4.85 -21.39
C ARG A 244 27.34 3.49 -22.01
N VAL A 245 27.18 3.49 -23.33
CA VAL A 245 27.62 2.46 -24.28
C VAL A 245 29.05 2.06 -23.93
N THR A 246 29.23 0.87 -23.36
CA THR A 246 30.35 -0.07 -23.57
C THR A 246 30.26 -1.17 -22.52
N GLU A 247 29.92 -2.36 -22.97
CA GLU A 247 30.46 -3.68 -22.58
C GLU A 247 29.35 -4.74 -22.59
N LEU A 248 29.58 -5.78 -23.39
CA LEU A 248 28.85 -7.03 -23.33
C LEU A 248 28.94 -7.58 -21.90
N PHE A 249 27.87 -7.51 -21.12
CA PHE A 249 27.79 -8.26 -19.86
C PHE A 249 26.47 -9.02 -19.75
N LYS A 250 26.64 -10.35 -19.81
CA LYS A 250 26.01 -11.45 -19.07
C LYS A 250 24.65 -11.15 -18.42
N GLU A 251 23.69 -12.03 -18.69
CA GLU A 251 22.43 -12.24 -17.93
C GLU A 251 22.37 -11.42 -16.64
N HIS A 252 21.55 -10.37 -16.59
CA HIS A 252 21.30 -9.63 -15.36
C HIS A 252 20.59 -10.57 -14.38
N SER A 253 21.38 -11.19 -13.50
CA SER A 253 20.88 -12.16 -12.53
C SER A 253 19.87 -11.51 -11.59
N LEU A 254 18.90 -12.29 -11.10
CA LEU A 254 17.90 -11.81 -10.13
C LEU A 254 18.56 -11.08 -8.96
N VAL A 255 19.72 -11.58 -8.49
CA VAL A 255 20.48 -10.98 -7.39
C VAL A 255 21.05 -9.59 -7.73
N ASP A 256 21.37 -9.27 -8.98
CA ASP A 256 21.86 -7.95 -9.37
C ASP A 256 20.75 -6.90 -9.37
N MET A 257 19.55 -7.28 -9.82
CA MET A 257 18.34 -6.44 -9.69
C MET A 257 18.07 -6.14 -8.21
N TYR A 258 18.06 -7.16 -7.35
CA TYR A 258 17.88 -7.00 -5.91
C TYR A 258 18.97 -6.16 -5.27
N ARG A 259 20.23 -6.29 -5.69
CA ARG A 259 21.33 -5.49 -5.19
C ARG A 259 21.06 -3.99 -5.38
N LYS A 260 20.65 -3.60 -6.58
CA LYS A 260 20.31 -2.21 -6.90
C LYS A 260 19.06 -1.73 -6.15
N ALA A 261 18.03 -2.58 -6.05
CA ALA A 261 16.81 -2.28 -5.30
C ALA A 261 17.09 -2.04 -3.82
N VAL A 262 17.92 -2.88 -3.20
CA VAL A 262 18.31 -2.78 -1.79
C VAL A 262 19.24 -1.59 -1.56
N ASP A 263 20.19 -1.31 -2.46
CA ASP A 263 21.03 -0.10 -2.38
C ASP A 263 20.16 1.17 -2.39
N ARG A 264 19.12 1.19 -3.23
CA ARG A 264 18.16 2.29 -3.30
C ARG A 264 17.33 2.42 -2.02
N TYR A 265 16.80 1.31 -1.52
CA TYR A 265 16.07 1.26 -0.24
C TYR A 265 16.92 1.75 0.94
N LEU A 266 18.18 1.30 1.03
CA LEU A 266 19.08 1.67 2.14
C LEU A 266 19.54 3.14 2.08
N SER A 267 19.63 3.73 0.89
CA SER A 267 20.03 5.13 0.71
C SER A 267 18.86 6.12 0.81
N ALA A 268 17.62 5.64 0.72
CA ALA A 268 16.43 6.47 0.84
C ALA A 268 16.10 6.84 2.30
N PRO A 269 15.27 7.88 2.53
CA PRO A 269 14.59 8.13 3.80
C PRO A 269 13.83 6.91 4.33
N VAL A 270 13.78 6.75 5.65
CA VAL A 270 13.06 5.66 6.32
C VAL A 270 11.57 5.70 5.96
N GLY A 271 11.00 4.53 5.64
CA GLY A 271 9.62 4.40 5.17
C GLY A 271 9.47 4.50 3.64
N GLN A 272 10.45 5.07 2.92
CA GLN A 272 10.45 5.05 1.47
C GLN A 272 11.02 3.72 0.96
N TYR A 273 10.32 3.11 0.00
CA TYR A 273 10.60 1.79 -0.58
C TYR A 273 10.36 0.58 0.34
N ASP A 274 9.77 0.77 1.52
CA ASP A 274 9.55 -0.33 2.46
C ASP A 274 8.61 -1.39 1.87
N LEU A 275 7.45 -0.97 1.35
CA LEU A 275 6.49 -1.86 0.70
C LEU A 275 6.98 -2.30 -0.68
N PHE A 276 7.65 -1.42 -1.41
CA PHE A 276 8.27 -1.75 -2.69
C PHE A 276 9.17 -2.99 -2.57
N LEU A 277 10.03 -3.04 -1.54
CA LEU A 277 10.95 -4.15 -1.37
C LEU A 277 10.21 -5.45 -0.99
N ARG A 278 9.16 -5.36 -0.17
CA ARG A 278 8.29 -6.49 0.17
C ARG A 278 7.55 -7.02 -1.06
N PHE A 279 6.96 -6.15 -1.86
CA PHE A 279 6.31 -6.54 -3.11
C PHE A 279 7.29 -7.17 -4.10
N LEU A 280 8.53 -6.69 -4.17
CA LEU A 280 9.55 -7.32 -5.01
C LEU A 280 9.83 -8.77 -4.57
N CYS A 281 9.90 -9.00 -3.25
CA CYS A 281 10.00 -10.34 -2.66
C CYS A 281 8.78 -11.21 -2.99
N ASP A 282 7.57 -10.68 -2.79
CA ASP A 282 6.33 -11.40 -3.09
C ASP A 282 6.23 -11.81 -4.56
N LEU A 283 6.59 -10.93 -5.50
CA LEU A 283 6.61 -11.23 -6.94
C LEU A 283 7.66 -12.29 -7.30
N SER A 284 8.70 -12.44 -6.48
CA SER A 284 9.77 -13.43 -6.65
C SER A 284 9.46 -14.79 -6.05
N MET A 285 8.37 -14.94 -5.29
CA MET A 285 7.94 -16.24 -4.79
C MET A 285 7.47 -17.12 -5.96
N THR A 286 7.85 -18.39 -5.98
CA THR A 286 7.53 -19.34 -7.06
C THR A 286 6.02 -19.42 -7.33
N LEU A 287 5.19 -19.46 -6.28
CA LEU A 287 3.74 -19.50 -6.38
C LEU A 287 3.18 -18.26 -7.08
N ASN A 288 3.47 -17.07 -6.56
CA ASN A 288 2.99 -15.81 -7.11
C ASN A 288 3.52 -15.57 -8.52
N TYR A 289 4.78 -15.90 -8.76
CA TYR A 289 5.39 -15.80 -10.08
C TYR A 289 4.67 -16.68 -11.09
N GLY A 290 4.25 -17.89 -10.71
CA GLY A 290 3.44 -18.79 -11.53
C GLY A 290 2.03 -18.24 -11.78
N LEU A 291 1.34 -17.83 -10.72
CA LEU A 291 -0.03 -17.30 -10.78
C LEU A 291 -0.14 -16.06 -11.66
N LEU A 292 0.89 -15.20 -11.68
CA LEU A 292 0.86 -13.93 -12.41
C LEU A 292 1.30 -14.05 -13.89
N ARG A 293 1.71 -15.25 -14.36
CA ARG A 293 1.97 -15.47 -15.79
C ARG A 293 0.68 -15.42 -16.59
N GLY A 294 0.74 -14.79 -17.75
CA GLY A 294 -0.44 -14.50 -18.58
C GLY A 294 -1.20 -13.24 -18.16
N MET A 295 -1.03 -12.78 -16.91
CA MET A 295 -1.66 -11.55 -16.42
C MET A 295 -0.66 -10.39 -16.39
N LEU A 296 0.32 -10.44 -15.50
CA LEU A 296 1.33 -9.39 -15.33
C LEU A 296 2.65 -9.73 -16.02
N PHE A 297 2.90 -11.02 -16.27
CA PHE A 297 4.09 -11.49 -16.97
C PHE A 297 3.69 -12.21 -18.25
N PRO A 298 4.56 -12.24 -19.28
CA PRO A 298 4.33 -13.05 -20.46
C PRO A 298 4.04 -14.52 -20.12
N HIS A 299 3.15 -15.18 -20.87
CA HIS A 299 2.84 -16.60 -20.66
C HIS A 299 4.08 -17.50 -20.72
N ASN A 300 5.04 -17.15 -21.57
CA ASN A 300 6.30 -17.86 -21.77
C ASN A 300 7.43 -17.37 -20.85
N ALA A 301 7.12 -16.66 -19.76
CA ALA A 301 8.14 -16.16 -18.84
C ALA A 301 8.99 -17.32 -18.27
N PRO A 302 10.34 -17.22 -18.32
CA PRO A 302 11.23 -18.30 -17.92
C PRO A 302 11.09 -18.61 -16.43
N PRO A 303 11.39 -19.85 -15.98
CA PRO A 303 11.45 -20.17 -14.56
C PRO A 303 12.39 -19.22 -13.81
N LEU A 304 11.98 -18.82 -12.60
CA LEU A 304 12.80 -17.95 -11.77
C LEU A 304 14.02 -18.73 -11.25
N LYS A 305 15.21 -18.13 -11.33
CA LYS A 305 16.47 -18.69 -10.83
C LYS A 305 17.21 -17.66 -9.99
N GLY A 306 18.04 -18.12 -9.05
CA GLY A 306 18.90 -17.25 -8.23
C GLY A 306 18.23 -16.66 -7.00
N LEU A 307 17.10 -17.24 -6.54
CA LEU A 307 16.43 -16.79 -5.31
C LEU A 307 17.30 -17.01 -4.06
N GLU A 308 18.04 -18.11 -3.99
CA GLU A 308 19.01 -18.39 -2.93
C GLU A 308 20.07 -17.27 -2.80
N ASP A 309 20.56 -16.74 -3.92
CA ASP A 309 21.52 -15.63 -3.93
C ASP A 309 20.87 -14.32 -3.48
N VAL A 310 19.59 -14.11 -3.77
CA VAL A 310 18.80 -12.98 -3.25
C VAL A 310 18.65 -13.07 -1.73
N VAL A 311 18.29 -14.25 -1.20
CA VAL A 311 18.18 -14.48 0.25
C VAL A 311 19.52 -14.19 0.93
N ARG A 312 20.62 -14.74 0.40
CA ARG A 312 21.98 -14.47 0.92
C ARG A 312 22.34 -12.98 0.90
N LEU A 313 21.98 -12.28 -0.17
CA LEU A 313 22.20 -10.84 -0.29
C LEU A 313 21.40 -10.07 0.78
N LEU A 314 20.11 -10.35 0.92
CA LEU A 314 19.22 -9.68 1.88
C LEU A 314 19.67 -9.92 3.33
N THR A 315 20.07 -11.14 3.68
CA THR A 315 20.63 -11.48 5.00
C THR A 315 21.86 -10.63 5.30
N LYS A 316 22.82 -10.56 4.37
CA LYS A 316 24.03 -9.73 4.55
C LYS A 316 23.70 -8.24 4.72
N ARG A 317 22.71 -7.74 3.98
CA ARG A 317 22.29 -6.34 4.04
C ARG A 317 21.53 -6.02 5.32
N LYS A 318 20.72 -6.95 5.82
CA LYS A 318 20.05 -6.86 7.13
C LYS A 318 21.07 -6.72 8.26
N ASP A 319 22.07 -7.59 8.30
CA ASP A 319 23.08 -7.60 9.38
C ASP A 319 23.91 -6.30 9.45
N SER A 320 24.00 -5.57 8.34
CA SER A 320 24.72 -4.28 8.25
C SER A 320 23.80 -3.06 8.34
N ALA A 321 22.48 -3.22 8.38
CA ALA A 321 21.52 -2.13 8.41
C ALA A 321 21.19 -1.66 9.83
N GLY A 322 20.69 -0.42 9.96
CA GLY A 322 20.18 0.10 11.23
C GLY A 322 18.85 -0.56 11.65
N PRO A 323 18.45 -0.43 12.94
CA PRO A 323 17.32 -1.19 13.52
C PRO A 323 15.98 -0.97 12.80
N GLU A 324 15.71 0.25 12.33
CA GLU A 324 14.49 0.56 11.57
C GLU A 324 14.44 -0.19 10.24
N ARG A 325 15.59 -0.36 9.57
CA ARG A 325 15.70 -1.06 8.29
C ARG A 325 15.75 -2.57 8.44
N GLN A 326 16.30 -3.07 9.56
CA GLN A 326 16.38 -4.49 9.89
C GLN A 326 15.00 -5.15 10.01
N ALA A 327 14.01 -4.43 10.55
CA ALA A 327 12.65 -4.95 10.70
C ALA A 327 12.04 -5.29 9.33
N ASN A 328 12.05 -4.35 8.39
CA ASN A 328 11.49 -4.57 7.05
C ASN A 328 12.29 -5.63 6.26
N LEU A 329 13.63 -5.64 6.36
CA LEU A 329 14.44 -6.68 5.71
C LEU A 329 14.20 -8.07 6.29
N SER A 330 13.90 -8.18 7.59
CA SER A 330 13.52 -9.46 8.21
C SER A 330 12.18 -9.96 7.68
N GLU A 331 11.24 -9.06 7.44
CA GLU A 331 9.95 -9.40 6.84
C GLU A 331 10.09 -9.83 5.38
N CYS A 332 10.93 -9.15 4.59
CA CYS A 332 11.28 -9.58 3.23
C CYS A 332 11.88 -10.99 3.21
N LEU A 333 12.79 -11.30 4.14
CA LEU A 333 13.38 -12.63 4.26
C LEU A 333 12.34 -13.68 4.62
N ARG A 334 11.46 -13.39 5.60
CA ARG A 334 10.37 -14.27 6.00
C ARG A 334 9.46 -14.64 4.81
N GLN A 335 9.09 -13.66 4.00
CA GLN A 335 8.27 -13.88 2.79
C GLN A 335 8.94 -14.82 1.78
N LEU A 336 10.26 -14.72 1.61
CA LEU A 336 11.00 -15.58 0.68
C LEU A 336 11.22 -16.99 1.24
N GLU A 337 11.43 -17.12 2.56
CA GLU A 337 11.64 -18.41 3.24
C GLU A 337 10.35 -19.24 3.33
N GLU A 338 9.17 -18.62 3.49
CA GLU A 338 7.87 -19.31 3.48
C GLU A 338 7.45 -19.87 2.12
N SER A 339 8.25 -19.70 1.07
CA SER A 339 7.96 -20.22 -0.27
C SER A 339 8.47 -21.64 -0.55
N GLU A 340 9.10 -22.29 0.44
CA GLU A 340 9.67 -23.65 0.34
C GLU A 340 8.81 -24.76 0.96
N ASP A 341 7.75 -24.42 1.72
CA ASP A 341 6.75 -25.36 2.28
C ASP A 341 5.43 -25.34 1.47
#